data_AF-A0A067NXB2-F1
#
_entry.id   AF-A0A067NXB2-F1
#
_cell.length_a   1.000
_cell.length_b   1.000
_cell.length_c   1.000
_cell.angle_alpha   90.00
_cell.angle_beta   90.00
_cell.angle_gamma   90.00
#
_symmetry.space_group_name_H-M   'P 1'
#
loop_
_entity.id
_entity.type
_entity.pdbx_description
1 polymer ?
#
loop_
_entity_poly.entity_id
_entity_poly.type
_entity_poly.pdbx_seq_one_letter_code
_entity_poly.pdbx_strand_id
1 'polypeptide(L)'
;VRLLLQTRITQSQLRSAHIALIDFTTEFEELYYQRKPERIHFVRQCIHALSHAAPETVRIGPAANFSQWTIERTVGYVLEIYQPS
;
A
#
# COMPACT_ATOMS: atom_id res chain seq x y z
N VAL A 1 -2.15 -7.34 -3.68
CA VAL A 1 -1.38 -6.98 -2.46
C VAL A 1 -0.14 -7.84 -2.25
N ARG A 2 -0.23 -9.18 -2.20
CA ARG A 2 0.92 -10.06 -1.88
C ARG A 2 2.19 -9.83 -2.73
N LEU A 3 2.04 -9.53 -4.02
CA LEU A 3 3.18 -9.21 -4.90
C LEU A 3 3.96 -7.96 -4.44
N LEU A 4 3.27 -6.93 -3.94
CA LEU A 4 3.88 -5.65 -3.53
C LEU A 4 4.51 -5.69 -2.13
N LEU A 5 4.23 -6.75 -1.35
CA LEU A 5 4.83 -6.96 -0.04
C LEU A 5 6.14 -7.76 -0.11
N GLN A 6 6.59 -8.11 -1.31
CA GLN A 6 7.84 -8.83 -1.49
C GLN A 6 9.03 -7.88 -1.37
N THR A 7 10.10 -8.33 -0.71
CA THR A 7 11.37 -7.58 -0.61
C THR A 7 12.05 -7.42 -1.98
N ARG A 8 11.77 -8.35 -2.91
CA ARG A 8 12.20 -8.32 -4.31
C ARG A 8 11.00 -8.58 -5.20
N ILE A 9 10.81 -7.72 -6.18
CA ILE A 9 9.71 -7.83 -7.14
C ILE A 9 10.23 -7.53 -8.55
N THR A 10 9.78 -8.30 -9.54
CA THR A 10 10.12 -8.07 -10.94
C THR A 10 9.21 -7.01 -11.57
N GLN A 11 9.66 -6.40 -12.66
CA GLN A 11 8.86 -5.40 -13.37
C GLN A 11 7.56 -5.97 -13.96
N SER A 12 7.55 -7.25 -14.39
CA SER A 12 6.34 -7.90 -14.88
C SER A 12 5.32 -8.10 -13.77
N GLN A 13 5.75 -8.62 -12.61
CA GLN A 13 4.91 -8.75 -11.42
C GLN A 13 4.36 -7.40 -10.96
N LEU A 14 5.19 -6.36 -11.01
CA LEU A 14 4.78 -5.01 -10.65
C LEU A 14 3.69 -4.47 -11.58
N ARG A 15 3.81 -4.69 -12.89
CA ARG A 15 2.76 -4.34 -13.87
C ARG A 15 1.48 -5.11 -13.62
N SER A 16 1.56 -6.43 -13.41
CA SER A 16 0.38 -7.24 -13.10
C SER A 16 -0.29 -6.80 -11.80
N ALA A 17 0.50 -6.47 -10.78
CA ALA A 17 -0.03 -5.94 -9.52
C ALA A 17 -0.71 -4.58 -9.71
N HIS A 18 -0.14 -3.70 -10.55
CA HIS A 18 -0.74 -2.40 -10.84
C HIS A 18 -2.11 -2.55 -11.51
N ILE A 19 -2.19 -3.36 -12.58
CA ILE A 19 -3.44 -3.62 -13.31
C ILE A 19 -4.51 -4.14 -12.35
N ALA A 20 -4.19 -5.19 -11.58
CA ALA A 20 -5.15 -5.79 -10.65
C ALA A 20 -5.63 -4.81 -9.56
N LEU A 21 -4.78 -3.88 -9.11
CA LEU A 21 -5.18 -2.87 -8.12
C LEU A 21 -6.06 -1.78 -8.75
N ILE A 22 -5.78 -1.36 -9.99
CA ILE A 22 -6.63 -0.41 -10.71
C ILE A 22 -8.01 -1.01 -10.98
N ASP A 23 -8.07 -2.25 -11.45
CA ASP A 23 -9.32 -2.97 -11.70
C ASP A 23 -10.15 -3.06 -10.41
N PHE A 24 -9.51 -3.49 -9.31
CA PHE A 24 -10.16 -3.51 -7.99
C PHE A 24 -10.70 -2.14 -7.58
N THR A 25 -9.91 -1.06 -7.72
CA THR A 25 -10.39 0.28 -7.34
C THR A 25 -11.56 0.74 -8.20
N THR A 26 -11.62 0.30 -9.45
CA THR A 26 -12.69 0.62 -10.40
C THR A 26 -13.97 -0.16 -10.08
N GLU A 27 -13.86 -1.45 -9.78
CA GLU A 27 -15.01 -2.25 -9.32
C GLU A 27 -15.54 -1.75 -7.98
N PHE A 28 -14.64 -1.40 -7.07
CA PHE A 28 -15.00 -0.80 -5.79
C PHE A 28 -15.76 0.53 -6.01
N GLU A 29 -15.30 1.34 -6.97
CA GLU A 29 -15.95 2.57 -7.39
C GLU A 29 -17.39 2.39 -7.81
N GLU A 30 -17.61 1.43 -8.69
CA GLU A 30 -18.91 1.15 -9.26
C GLU A 30 -19.88 0.61 -8.19
N LEU A 31 -19.41 -0.27 -7.30
CA LEU A 31 -20.24 -0.91 -6.29
C LEU A 31 -20.61 0.03 -5.14
N TYR A 32 -19.65 0.76 -4.57
CA TYR A 32 -19.85 1.42 -3.27
C TYR A 32 -20.15 2.91 -3.37
N TYR A 33 -19.51 3.64 -4.29
CA TYR A 33 -19.77 5.08 -4.46
C TYR A 33 -20.48 5.43 -5.76
N GLN A 34 -20.60 4.52 -6.72
CA GLN A 34 -21.38 4.69 -7.96
C GLN A 34 -20.96 5.94 -8.75
N ARG A 35 -19.69 6.34 -8.64
CA ARG A 35 -19.15 7.60 -9.20
C ARG A 35 -19.86 8.87 -8.72
N LYS A 36 -20.53 8.83 -7.57
CA LYS A 36 -21.25 9.97 -6.98
C LYS A 36 -20.33 10.86 -6.14
N PRO A 37 -20.15 12.15 -6.47
CA PRO A 37 -19.28 13.06 -5.73
C PRO A 37 -19.62 13.14 -4.23
N GLU A 38 -20.90 13.08 -3.89
CA GLU A 38 -21.41 13.09 -2.51
C GLU A 38 -21.06 11.82 -1.71
N ARG A 39 -20.40 10.82 -2.32
CA ARG A 39 -19.94 9.61 -1.63
C ARG A 39 -18.42 9.46 -1.62
N ILE A 40 -17.70 10.34 -2.32
CA ILE A 40 -16.26 10.21 -2.55
C ILE A 40 -15.45 10.21 -1.24
N HIS A 41 -15.93 10.94 -0.23
CA HIS A 41 -15.26 11.11 1.06
C HIS A 41 -15.33 9.87 1.96
N PHE A 42 -16.30 8.97 1.75
CA PHE A 42 -16.46 7.81 2.62
C PHE A 42 -15.38 6.74 2.41
N VAL A 43 -14.81 6.64 1.22
CA VAL A 43 -13.95 5.48 0.90
C VAL A 43 -12.69 5.80 0.12
N ARG A 44 -12.61 6.96 -0.55
CA ARG A 44 -11.48 7.25 -1.45
C ARG A 44 -10.14 7.19 -0.74
N GLN A 45 -10.02 7.71 0.48
CA GLN A 45 -8.74 7.71 1.20
C GLN A 45 -8.24 6.29 1.51
N CYS A 46 -9.12 5.37 1.87
CA CYS A 46 -8.75 4.00 2.27
C CYS A 46 -8.18 3.18 1.11
N ILE A 47 -8.64 3.43 -0.12
CA ILE A 47 -8.24 2.64 -1.30
C ILE A 47 -7.32 3.38 -2.27
N HIS A 48 -7.21 4.71 -2.19
CA HIS A 48 -6.38 5.51 -3.09
C HIS A 48 -4.90 5.14 -3.05
N ALA A 49 -4.38 4.75 -1.89
CA ALA A 49 -3.00 4.29 -1.76
C ALA A 49 -2.69 3.08 -2.68
N LEU A 50 -3.70 2.27 -3.01
CA LEU A 50 -3.54 1.09 -3.86
C LEU A 50 -3.15 1.45 -5.30
N SER A 51 -3.72 2.52 -5.88
CA SER A 51 -3.38 2.95 -7.24
C SER A 51 -1.93 3.43 -7.34
N HIS A 52 -1.37 3.94 -6.24
CA HIS A 52 0.01 4.44 -6.17
C HIS A 52 1.03 3.39 -5.77
N ALA A 53 0.62 2.26 -5.19
CA ALA A 53 1.54 1.31 -4.58
C ALA A 53 2.60 0.74 -5.56
N ALA A 54 2.21 0.43 -6.80
CA ALA A 54 3.14 -0.07 -7.81
C ALA A 54 4.07 1.02 -8.38
N PRO A 55 3.59 2.21 -8.80
CA PRO A 55 4.45 3.34 -9.16
C PRO A 55 5.47 3.71 -8.08
N GLU A 56 5.04 3.76 -6.81
CA GLU A 56 5.93 4.10 -5.71
C GLU A 56 6.99 3.03 -5.46
N THR A 57 6.66 1.76 -5.70
CA THR A 57 7.64 0.68 -5.65
C THR A 57 8.77 0.88 -6.66
N VAL A 58 8.51 1.51 -7.82
CA VAL A 58 9.59 1.90 -8.77
C VAL A 58 10.42 3.06 -8.21
N ARG A 59 9.76 4.07 -7.64
CA ARG A 59 10.41 5.32 -7.22
C ARG A 59 11.29 5.14 -5.97
N ILE A 60 10.80 4.42 -4.97
CA ILE A 60 11.43 4.32 -3.64
C ILE A 60 11.67 2.88 -3.18
N GLY A 61 11.36 1.89 -4.03
CA GLY A 61 11.41 0.48 -3.67
C GLY A 61 10.14 -0.01 -2.96
N PRO A 62 10.02 -1.33 -2.75
CA PRO A 62 8.84 -1.95 -2.14
C PRO A 62 8.45 -1.32 -0.81
N ALA A 63 7.15 -1.22 -0.55
CA ALA A 63 6.66 -0.56 0.65
C ALA A 63 7.16 -1.20 1.94
N ALA A 64 7.27 -2.52 1.93
CA ALA A 64 7.89 -3.29 3.01
C ALA A 64 9.30 -2.78 3.34
N ASN A 65 10.07 -2.27 2.39
CA ASN A 65 11.45 -1.85 2.68
C ASN A 65 11.52 -0.50 3.41
N PHE A 66 10.54 0.41 3.22
CA PHE A 66 10.56 1.73 3.85
C PHE A 66 9.67 1.81 5.10
N SER A 67 8.45 1.27 5.04
CA SER A 67 7.49 1.39 6.15
C SER A 67 7.80 0.41 7.27
N GLN A 68 8.25 -0.81 6.91
CA GLN A 68 8.63 -1.81 7.90
C GLN A 68 9.85 -1.35 8.68
N TRP A 69 10.85 -0.74 8.04
CA TRP A 69 12.05 -0.24 8.74
C TRP A 69 11.69 0.78 9.83
N THR A 70 10.81 1.74 9.53
CA THR A 70 10.38 2.73 10.52
C THR A 70 9.67 2.06 11.68
N ILE A 71 8.73 1.15 11.41
CA ILE A 71 7.97 0.44 12.46
C ILE A 71 8.89 -0.45 13.30
N GLU A 72 9.75 -1.24 12.68
CA GLU A 72 10.71 -2.12 13.38
C GLU A 72 11.64 -1.30 14.27
N ARG A 73 12.10 -0.14 13.80
CA ARG A 73 12.94 0.76 14.60
C ARG A 73 12.18 1.38 15.76
N THR A 74 10.92 1.77 15.57
CA THR A 74 10.06 2.24 16.67
C THR A 74 9.83 1.13 17.70
N VAL A 75 9.54 -0.10 17.26
CA VAL A 75 9.36 -1.25 18.15
C VAL A 75 10.63 -1.51 18.95
N GLY A 76 11.80 -1.50 18.31
CA GLY A 76 13.09 -1.66 18.99
C GLY A 76 13.34 -0.59 20.04
N TYR A 77 13.09 0.69 19.71
CA TYR A 77 13.23 1.81 20.65
C TYR A 77 12.28 1.68 21.85
N VAL A 78 11.02 1.32 21.59
CA VAL A 78 10.02 1.08 22.65
C VAL A 78 10.47 -0.07 23.55
N LEU A 79 10.94 -1.19 22.98
CA LEU A 79 11.44 -2.32 23.76
C LEU A 79 12.63 -1.94 24.64
N GLU A 80 13.58 -1.15 24.14
CA GLU A 80 14.74 -0.68 24.92
C GLU A 80 14.32 0.17 26.14
N ILE A 81 13.27 0.99 26.01
CA ILE A 81 12.73 1.78 27.13
C ILE A 81 12.09 0.88 28.19
N TYR A 82 11.29 -0.11 27.77
CA TYR A 82 10.50 -0.92 28.69
C TYR A 82 11.28 -2.13 29.24
N GLN A 83 12.31 -2.59 28.53
CA GLN A 83 13.16 -3.73 28.88
C GLN A 83 14.64 -3.42 28.60
N PRO A 84 15.26 -2.51 29.37
CA PRO A 84 16.67 -2.20 29.22
C PRO A 84 17.52 -3.42 29.62
N SER A 85 18.50 -3.75 28.77
CA SER A 85 19.50 -4.79 29.01
C SER A 85 20.53 -4.38 30.05
#